data_AF-A0A2V5M5B1-F1
#
_entry.id   AF-A0A2V5M5B1-F1
#
_cell.length_a   1.000
_cell.length_b   1.000
_cell.length_c   1.000
_cell.angle_alpha   90.00
_cell.angle_beta   90.00
_cell.angle_gamma   90.00
#
_symmetry.space_group_name_H-M   'P 1'
#
loop_
_entity.id
_entity.type
_entity.pdbx_description
1 polymer ?
#
loop_
_entity_poly.entity_id
_entity_poly.type
_entity_poly.pdbx_seq_one_letter_code
_entity_poly.pdbx_strand_id
1 'polypeptide(L)'
;MLGPVCSYAQQEKVKLNENGFSYASELIARGDFTVDKNDAWRDHHPTSQEQNEFIRSRGYEEYGKWHLGIDATHAEDTKIRYKFPFGDFKKIHRCALLALKSRAHQYGYSDIERAAVRLLDMIKSAGK
;
A
#
# COMPACT_ATOMS: atom_id res chain seq x y z
N MET A 1 24.67 25.26 3.57
CA MET A 1 23.62 24.95 2.58
C MET A 1 23.68 23.45 2.31
N LEU A 2 23.01 22.66 3.16
CA LEU A 2 22.96 21.20 3.00
C LEU A 2 21.88 20.92 1.95
N GLY A 3 22.30 20.61 0.72
CA GLY A 3 21.40 20.11 -0.31
C GLY A 3 20.72 18.82 0.15
N PRO A 4 19.55 18.48 -0.41
CA PRO A 4 18.81 17.30 0.03
C PRO A 4 19.66 16.06 -0.24
N VAL A 5 19.97 15.32 0.83
CA VAL A 5 20.40 13.92 0.72
C VAL A 5 19.22 13.15 0.15
N CYS A 6 19.09 13.15 -1.18
CA CYS A 6 18.20 12.25 -1.91
C CYS A 6 18.73 10.83 -1.66
N SER A 7 18.14 10.17 -0.66
CA SER A 7 18.52 8.83 -0.22
C SER A 7 18.17 7.80 -1.29
N TYR A 8 19.13 7.52 -2.18
CA TYR A 8 19.12 6.31 -3.01
C TYR A 8 19.21 5.03 -2.15
N ALA A 9 19.71 5.11 -0.92
CA ALA A 9 19.85 3.97 -0.01
C ALA A 9 18.51 3.46 0.60
N GLN A 10 17.43 4.23 0.50
CA GLN A 10 16.09 3.76 0.90
C GLN A 10 15.44 2.87 -0.17
N GLN A 11 15.96 2.84 -1.40
CA GLN A 11 15.34 2.23 -2.58
C GLN A 11 15.49 0.69 -2.65
N GLU A 12 16.48 0.09 -1.98
CA GLU A 12 16.71 -1.38 -2.06
C GLU A 12 16.16 -2.16 -0.85
N LYS A 13 15.61 -1.46 0.14
CA LYS A 13 15.20 -2.07 1.41
C LYS A 13 13.73 -2.48 1.44
N VAL A 14 12.91 -1.89 0.58
CA VAL A 14 11.47 -2.18 0.53
C VAL A 14 11.24 -3.35 -0.43
N LYS A 15 10.66 -4.42 0.09
CA LYS A 15 10.27 -5.61 -0.68
C LYS A 15 8.75 -5.72 -0.77
N LEU A 16 8.26 -6.56 -1.68
CA LEU A 16 6.84 -6.91 -1.73
C LEU A 16 6.43 -7.52 -0.39
N ASN A 17 5.33 -7.02 0.16
CA ASN A 17 4.66 -7.65 1.29
C ASN A 17 3.70 -8.73 0.77
N GLU A 18 4.11 -9.99 0.82
CA GLU A 18 3.30 -11.12 0.33
C GLU A 18 1.98 -11.26 1.12
N ASN A 19 2.01 -11.02 2.43
CA ASN A 19 0.80 -11.02 3.26
C ASN A 19 -0.15 -9.90 2.83
N GLY A 20 0.38 -8.72 2.54
CA GLY A 20 -0.41 -7.59 2.04
C GLY A 20 -1.00 -7.84 0.66
N PHE A 21 -0.25 -8.49 -0.23
CA PHE A 21 -0.75 -8.89 -1.55
C PHE A 21 -1.86 -9.94 -1.44
N SER A 22 -1.65 -11.01 -0.65
CA SER A 22 -2.67 -12.05 -0.44
C SER A 22 -3.96 -11.46 0.15
N TYR A 23 -3.81 -10.62 1.18
CA TYR A 23 -4.95 -9.94 1.79
C TYR A 23 -5.69 -9.04 0.79
N ALA A 24 -4.96 -8.30 -0.04
CA ALA A 24 -5.58 -7.48 -1.08
C ALA A 24 -6.34 -8.32 -2.11
N SER A 25 -5.76 -9.43 -2.57
CA SER A 25 -6.40 -10.38 -3.47
C SER A 25 -7.69 -10.97 -2.89
N GLU A 26 -7.69 -11.31 -1.60
CA GLU A 26 -8.88 -11.81 -0.90
C GLU A 26 -9.99 -10.75 -0.83
N LEU A 27 -9.66 -9.51 -0.49
CA LEU A 27 -10.65 -8.42 -0.47
C LEU A 27 -11.26 -8.19 -1.85
N ILE A 28 -10.44 -8.19 -2.91
CA ILE A 28 -10.96 -8.06 -4.28
C ILE A 28 -11.90 -9.22 -4.63
N ALA A 29 -11.52 -10.45 -4.27
CA ALA A 29 -12.35 -11.64 -4.50
C ALA A 29 -13.69 -11.58 -3.75
N ARG A 30 -13.74 -10.91 -2.58
CA ARG A 30 -14.97 -10.67 -1.80
C ARG A 30 -15.80 -9.47 -2.31
N GLY A 31 -15.24 -8.66 -3.21
CA GLY A 31 -15.89 -7.41 -3.66
C GLY A 31 -15.66 -6.21 -2.74
N ASP A 32 -14.71 -6.30 -1.80
CA ASP A 32 -14.37 -5.25 -0.85
C ASP A 32 -13.43 -4.19 -1.47
N PHE A 33 -13.84 -3.65 -2.61
CA PHE A 33 -13.13 -2.59 -3.32
C PHE A 33 -14.06 -1.48 -3.80
N THR A 34 -13.50 -0.29 -3.98
CA THR A 34 -14.19 0.89 -4.49
C THR A 34 -13.50 1.36 -5.77
N VAL A 35 -14.28 1.53 -6.83
CA VAL A 35 -13.83 2.08 -8.12
C VAL A 35 -14.01 3.58 -8.11
N ASP A 36 -13.06 4.28 -7.50
CA ASP A 36 -13.07 5.75 -7.43
C ASP A 36 -12.53 6.41 -8.71
N LYS A 37 -12.84 7.70 -8.88
CA LYS A 37 -12.26 8.53 -9.94
C LYS A 37 -10.74 8.72 -9.70
N ASN A 38 -9.98 8.83 -10.79
CA ASN A 38 -8.52 8.61 -10.87
C ASN A 38 -7.60 9.55 -10.03
N ASP A 39 -8.08 10.49 -9.22
CA ASP A 39 -7.23 11.50 -8.55
C ASP A 39 -7.49 11.70 -7.04
N ALA A 40 -8.41 10.97 -6.42
CA ALA A 40 -8.84 11.27 -5.05
C ALA A 40 -7.91 10.73 -3.93
N TRP A 41 -6.85 9.99 -4.26
CA TRP A 41 -6.09 9.26 -3.23
C TRP A 41 -5.35 10.18 -2.23
N ARG A 42 -4.93 11.39 -2.66
CA ARG A 42 -4.29 12.35 -1.74
C ARG A 42 -5.21 12.77 -0.59
N ASP A 43 -6.52 12.79 -0.83
CA ASP A 43 -7.54 13.18 0.16
C ASP A 43 -8.16 11.97 0.88
N HIS A 44 -8.03 10.76 0.32
CA HIS A 44 -8.66 9.54 0.86
C HIS A 44 -7.72 8.65 1.69
N HIS A 45 -6.43 8.98 1.78
CA HIS A 45 -5.50 8.22 2.62
C HIS A 45 -5.81 8.45 4.11
N PRO A 46 -5.84 7.38 4.94
CA PRO A 46 -6.11 7.49 6.37
C PRO A 46 -5.22 8.52 7.05
N THR A 47 -5.81 9.39 7.87
CA THR A 47 -5.06 10.35 8.68
C THR A 47 -4.11 9.62 9.64
N SER A 48 -3.08 10.33 10.13
CA SER A 48 -2.17 9.74 11.13
C SER A 48 -2.91 9.30 12.39
N GLN A 49 -4.03 9.95 12.74
CA GLN A 49 -4.86 9.57 13.88
C GLN A 49 -5.58 8.25 13.62
N GLU A 50 -6.24 8.09 12.47
CA GLU A 50 -6.93 6.84 12.10
C GLU A 50 -5.97 5.65 12.03
N GLN A 51 -4.75 5.86 11.50
CA GLN A 51 -3.71 4.83 11.50
C GLN A 51 -3.33 4.40 12.92
N ASN A 52 -3.14 5.36 13.82
CA ASN A 52 -2.77 5.08 15.21
C ASN A 52 -3.92 4.38 15.96
N GLU A 53 -5.17 4.77 15.72
CA GLU A 53 -6.35 4.11 16.30
C GLU A 53 -6.51 2.68 15.78
N PHE A 54 -6.28 2.45 14.49
CA PHE A 54 -6.27 1.11 13.91
C PHE A 54 -5.18 0.24 14.53
N ILE A 55 -3.95 0.75 14.62
CA ILE A 55 -2.83 0.03 15.27
C ILE A 55 -3.14 -0.26 16.74
N ARG A 56 -3.72 0.70 17.48
CA ARG A 56 -4.07 0.50 18.90
C ARG A 56 -5.14 -0.59 19.08
N SER A 57 -6.08 -0.69 18.16
CA SER A 57 -7.21 -1.63 18.25
C SER A 57 -6.93 -3.01 17.64
N ARG A 58 -6.11 -3.07 16.60
CA ARG A 58 -5.89 -4.28 15.77
C ARG A 58 -4.43 -4.76 15.73
N GLY A 59 -3.50 -3.93 16.17
CA GLY A 59 -2.07 -4.22 16.19
C GLY A 59 -1.36 -3.92 14.86
N TYR A 60 -0.04 -4.04 14.88
CA TYR A 60 0.82 -3.81 13.71
C TYR A 60 0.70 -4.90 12.65
N GLU A 61 0.38 -6.13 13.03
CA GLU A 61 0.18 -7.24 12.09
C GLU A 61 -0.98 -6.95 11.13
N GLU A 62 -2.13 -6.57 11.68
CA GLU A 62 -3.31 -6.17 10.90
C GLU A 62 -3.01 -4.93 10.06
N TYR A 63 -2.28 -3.96 10.62
CA TYR A 63 -1.89 -2.75 9.89
C TYR A 63 -0.99 -3.10 8.69
N GLY A 64 -0.09 -4.05 8.85
CA GLY A 64 0.80 -4.52 7.78
C GLY A 64 0.07 -5.13 6.60
N LYS A 65 -1.08 -5.79 6.82
CA LYS A 65 -1.90 -6.37 5.74
C LYS A 65 -2.42 -5.33 4.75
N TRP A 66 -2.53 -4.06 5.15
CA TRP A 66 -3.00 -2.96 4.29
C TRP A 66 -1.92 -2.27 3.45
N HIS A 67 -0.72 -2.86 3.40
CA HIS A 67 0.47 -2.28 2.78
C HIS A 67 1.13 -3.26 1.81
N LEU A 68 1.44 -2.82 0.60
CA LEU A 68 2.04 -3.69 -0.43
C LEU A 68 3.58 -3.74 -0.36
N GLY A 69 4.21 -2.83 0.39
CA GLY A 69 5.64 -2.82 0.61
C GLY A 69 6.01 -2.99 2.08
N ILE A 70 7.12 -3.69 2.33
CA ILE A 70 7.69 -3.88 3.66
C ILE A 70 9.18 -3.53 3.65
N ASP A 71 9.57 -2.64 4.55
CA ASP A 71 10.96 -2.26 4.80
C ASP A 71 11.50 -3.05 5.99
N ALA A 72 12.19 -4.16 5.69
CA ALA A 72 12.70 -5.07 6.71
C ALA A 72 13.78 -4.46 7.63
N THR A 73 14.24 -3.24 7.36
CA THR A 73 15.21 -2.56 8.23
C THR A 73 14.60 -1.88 9.45
N HIS A 74 13.27 -1.82 9.53
CA HIS A 74 12.54 -1.30 10.67
C HIS A 74 11.87 -2.46 11.44
N ALA A 75 11.68 -2.29 12.75
CA ALA A 75 11.05 -3.30 13.60
C ALA A 75 9.57 -3.51 13.26
N GLU A 76 9.05 -4.72 13.53
CA GLU A 76 7.69 -5.16 13.17
C GLU A 76 6.58 -4.32 13.81
N ASP A 77 6.87 -3.75 14.97
CA ASP A 77 6.04 -2.87 15.77
C ASP A 77 6.20 -1.38 15.40
N THR A 78 6.69 -1.09 14.19
CA THR A 78 6.86 0.30 13.73
C THR A 78 6.03 0.58 12.48
N LYS A 79 5.36 1.74 12.50
CA LYS A 79 4.52 2.19 11.38
C LYS A 79 5.32 2.37 10.09
N ILE A 80 6.55 2.83 10.23
CA ILE A 80 7.46 3.15 9.12
C ILE A 80 7.93 1.91 8.36
N ARG A 81 7.84 0.71 8.95
CA ARG A 81 8.12 -0.56 8.27
C ARG A 81 7.19 -0.81 7.09
N TYR A 82 5.93 -0.44 7.21
CA TYR A 82 4.92 -0.73 6.20
C TYR A 82 4.80 0.45 5.23
N LYS A 83 4.94 0.16 3.93
CA LYS A 83 4.97 1.13 2.83
C LYS A 83 3.88 0.80 1.82
N PHE A 84 3.54 1.78 0.98
CA PHE A 84 2.58 1.60 -0.11
C PHE A 84 1.19 1.14 0.39
N PRO A 85 0.47 1.98 1.13
CA PRO A 85 -0.91 1.71 1.52
C PRO A 85 -1.82 1.66 0.28
N PHE A 86 -2.81 0.79 0.28
CA PHE A 86 -3.73 0.59 -0.86
C PHE A 86 -5.23 0.65 -0.50
N GLY A 87 -5.56 1.01 0.74
CA GLY A 87 -6.94 1.06 1.24
C GLY A 87 -7.11 1.93 2.47
N ASP A 88 -8.35 2.06 2.94
CA ASP A 88 -8.77 2.88 4.08
C ASP A 88 -8.98 2.06 5.38
N PHE A 89 -8.36 0.89 5.48
CA PHE A 89 -8.60 -0.13 6.51
C PHE A 89 -9.98 -0.80 6.47
N LYS A 90 -10.81 -0.51 5.45
CA LYS A 90 -12.11 -1.17 5.25
C LYS A 90 -12.24 -1.75 3.84
N LYS A 91 -11.83 -1.00 2.82
CA LYS A 91 -11.91 -1.36 1.40
C LYS A 91 -10.64 -0.97 0.66
N ILE A 92 -10.42 -1.65 -0.46
CA ILE A 92 -9.38 -1.29 -1.41
C ILE A 92 -9.88 -0.16 -2.29
N HIS A 93 -9.06 0.87 -2.48
CA HIS A 93 -9.39 1.95 -3.42
C HIS A 93 -8.61 1.77 -4.72
N ARG A 94 -9.31 1.76 -5.86
CA ARG A 94 -8.65 1.64 -7.18
C ARG A 94 -7.66 2.79 -7.42
N CYS A 95 -7.98 4.00 -6.96
CA CYS A 95 -7.08 5.16 -7.06
C CYS A 95 -5.80 4.97 -6.22
N ALA A 96 -5.89 4.29 -5.06
CA ALA A 96 -4.73 3.97 -4.24
C ALA A 96 -3.75 3.05 -4.98
N LEU A 97 -4.27 1.99 -5.60
CA LEU A 97 -3.46 1.05 -6.39
C LEU A 97 -2.80 1.72 -7.61
N LEU A 98 -3.48 2.68 -8.26
CA LEU A 98 -2.89 3.45 -9.36
C LEU A 98 -1.76 4.37 -8.87
N ALA A 99 -1.98 5.09 -7.76
CA ALA A 99 -0.95 5.94 -7.15
C ALA A 99 0.26 5.11 -6.68
N LEU A 100 -0.02 3.96 -6.05
CA LEU A 100 0.95 2.97 -5.61
C LEU A 100 1.80 2.47 -6.79
N LYS A 101 1.17 2.05 -7.88
CA LYS A 101 1.85 1.61 -9.11
C LYS A 101 2.78 2.71 -9.65
N SER A 102 2.27 3.93 -9.81
CA SER A 102 3.05 5.07 -10.31
C SER A 102 4.26 5.34 -9.43
N ARG A 103 4.09 5.29 -8.11
CA ARG A 103 5.16 5.52 -7.14
C ARG A 103 6.18 4.37 -7.14
N ALA A 104 5.72 3.13 -7.20
CA ALA A 104 6.58 1.95 -7.29
C ALA A 104 7.47 2.02 -8.54
N HIS A 105 6.89 2.41 -9.69
CA HIS A 105 7.62 2.62 -10.93
C HIS A 105 8.68 3.72 -10.81
N GLN A 106 8.32 4.90 -10.28
CA GLN A 106 9.23 6.03 -10.11
C GLN A 106 10.45 5.71 -9.23
N TYR A 107 10.29 4.82 -8.25
CA TYR A 107 11.35 4.40 -7.34
C TYR A 107 12.00 3.06 -7.72
N GLY A 108 11.64 2.45 -8.84
CA GLY A 108 12.26 1.21 -9.31
C GLY A 108 11.83 -0.06 -8.57
N TYR A 109 10.74 -0.04 -7.80
CA TYR A 109 10.22 -1.22 -7.09
C TYR A 109 9.39 -2.11 -8.02
N SER A 110 10.05 -2.80 -8.96
CA SER A 110 9.36 -3.56 -10.01
C SER A 110 8.46 -4.68 -9.48
N ASP A 111 8.81 -5.33 -8.37
CA ASP A 111 7.97 -6.39 -7.77
C ASP A 111 6.65 -5.82 -7.24
N ILE A 112 6.72 -4.69 -6.53
CA ILE A 112 5.57 -3.97 -6.00
C ILE A 112 4.72 -3.41 -7.14
N GLU A 113 5.35 -2.87 -8.19
CA GLU A 113 4.65 -2.39 -9.38
C GLU A 113 3.86 -3.52 -10.05
N ARG A 114 4.49 -4.68 -10.28
CA ARG A 114 3.83 -5.84 -10.89
C ARG A 114 2.68 -6.35 -10.02
N ALA A 115 2.87 -6.43 -8.70
CA ALA A 115 1.81 -6.80 -7.77
C ALA A 115 0.63 -5.82 -7.85
N ALA A 116 0.89 -4.51 -7.91
CA ALA A 116 -0.14 -3.49 -8.07
C ALA A 116 -0.94 -3.66 -9.38
N VAL A 117 -0.25 -3.92 -10.49
CA VAL A 117 -0.88 -4.19 -11.79
C VAL A 117 -1.79 -5.41 -11.71
N ARG A 118 -1.33 -6.50 -11.08
CA ARG A 118 -2.14 -7.71 -10.88
C ARG A 118 -3.42 -7.42 -10.10
N LEU A 119 -3.35 -6.66 -9.01
CA LEU A 119 -4.52 -6.28 -8.22
C LEU A 119 -5.49 -5.40 -9.02
N LEU A 120 -4.98 -4.46 -9.82
CA LEU A 120 -5.81 -3.64 -10.71
C LEU A 120 -6.53 -4.47 -11.78
N ASP A 121 -5.85 -5.46 -12.36
CA ASP A 121 -6.45 -6.39 -13.33
C ASP A 121 -7.53 -7.26 -12.68
N MET A 122 -7.32 -7.73 -11.44
CA MET A 122 -8.32 -8.46 -10.67
C MET A 122 -9.58 -7.62 -10.43
N ILE A 123 -9.42 -6.35 -10.01
CA ILE A 123 -10.55 -5.41 -9.83
C ILE A 123 -11.32 -5.23 -11.14
N LYS A 124 -10.61 -5.07 -12.26
CA LYS A 124 -11.22 -4.90 -13.58
C LYS A 124 -12.02 -6.14 -13.99
N SER A 125 -11.52 -7.34 -13.70
CA SER A 125 -12.21 -8.60 -13.99
C SER A 125 -13.40 -8.85 -13.06
N ALA A 126 -13.32 -8.45 -11.80
CA ALA A 126 -14.40 -8.62 -10.81
C ALA A 126 -15.57 -7.64 -11.01
N GLY A 127 -15.32 -6.46 -11.59
CA GLY A 127 -16.33 -5.45 -11.88
C GLY A 127 -17.03 -5.58 -13.24
N LYS A 128 -16.83 -6.69 -13.96
CA LYS A 128 -17.47 -6.98 -15.26
C LYS A 128 -18.66 -7.92 -15.06
#